data_AF-A0A7W1B6F5-F1
#
_entry.id   AF-A0A7W1B6F5-F1
#
_cell.length_a   1.000
_cell.length_b   1.000
_cell.length_c   1.000
_cell.angle_alpha   90.00
_cell.angle_beta   90.00
_cell.angle_gamma   90.00
#
_symmetry.space_group_name_H-M   'P 1'
#
loop_
_entity.id
_entity.type
_entity.pdbx_description
1 polymer ?
#
loop_
_entity_poly.entity_id
_entity_poly.type
_entity_poly.pdbx_seq_one_letter_code
_entity_poly.pdbx_strand_id
1 'polypeptide(L)' 'EYADALRRIEVDGVSVKDYAEEAGISSSNAGVRVFRAREALRRQVARSCGTCATHGCLDCTCGPATT' A
#
# COMPACT_ATOMS: atom_id res chain seq x y z
N GLU A 1 -0.03 4.01 10.73
CA GLU A 1 0.98 2.92 10.70
C GLU A 1 1.13 2.22 9.34
N TYR A 2 0.14 1.49 8.80
CA TYR A 2 0.31 0.85 7.47
C TYR A 2 0.24 1.83 6.30
N ALA A 3 -0.65 2.82 6.38
CA ALA A 3 -0.78 3.84 5.35
C ALA A 3 0.50 4.68 5.19
N ASP A 4 1.17 4.99 6.30
CA ASP A 4 2.40 5.80 6.28
C ASP A 4 3.57 5.02 5.68
N ALA A 5 3.69 3.73 5.99
CA ALA A 5 4.68 2.85 5.37
C ALA A 5 4.49 2.77 3.85
N LEU A 6 3.25 2.60 3.38
CA LEU A 6 2.94 2.57 1.95
C LEU A 6 3.22 3.91 1.26
N ARG A 7 2.87 5.03 1.92
CA ARG A 7 3.15 6.36 1.36
C ARG A 7 4.64 6.59 1.19
N ARG A 8 5.44 6.41 2.26
CA ARG A 8 6.89 6.63 2.20
C ARG A 8 7.55 5.75 1.14
N ILE A 9 7.18 4.47 1.06
CA ILE A 9 7.90 3.50 0.24
C ILE A 9 7.40 3.45 -1.20
N GLU A 10 6.08 3.38 -1.40
CA GLU A 10 5.49 3.20 -2.74
C GLU A 10 5.23 4.54 -3.46
N VAL A 11 4.98 5.63 -2.72
CA VAL A 11 4.68 6.95 -3.30
C VAL A 11 5.91 7.85 -3.27
N ASP A 12 6.58 7.97 -2.12
CA ASP A 12 7.75 8.85 -1.99
C ASP A 12 9.06 8.16 -2.44
N GLY A 13 9.03 6.86 -2.74
CA GLY A 13 10.17 6.09 -3.23
C GLY A 13 11.27 5.81 -2.20
N VAL A 14 10.99 5.98 -0.91
CA VAL A 14 11.95 5.74 0.18
C VAL A 14 12.24 4.24 0.29
N SER A 15 13.50 3.88 0.52
CA SER A 15 13.85 2.48 0.72
C SER A 15 13.28 1.94 2.04
N VAL A 16 13.00 0.63 2.09
CA VAL A 16 12.52 -0.01 3.33
C VAL A 16 13.50 0.18 4.49
N LYS A 17 14.80 0.27 4.18
CA LYS A 17 15.86 0.50 5.17
C LYS A 17 15.76 1.90 5.76
N ASP A 18 15.68 2.92 4.92
CA ASP A 18 15.64 4.32 5.37
C ASP A 18 14.33 4.59 6.14
N TYR A 19 13.21 4.02 5.69
CA TYR A 19 11.96 4.03 6.44
C TYR A 19 12.09 3.38 7.83
N ALA A 20 12.85 2.29 7.95
CA ALA A 20 13.07 1.64 9.24
C ALA A 20 13.86 2.54 10.21
N GLU A 21 14.88 3.22 9.70
CA GLU A 21 15.69 4.19 10.46
C GLU A 21 14.84 5.39 10.91
N GLU A 22 14.06 5.98 9.99
CA GLU A 22 13.14 7.09 10.30
C GLU A 22 12.07 6.73 11.33
N ALA A 23 11.52 5.52 11.22
CA ALA A 23 10.48 5.03 12.12
C ALA A 23 11.04 4.49 13.45
N GLY A 24 12.37 4.43 13.62
CA GLY A 24 13.00 3.92 14.83
C GLY A 24 12.75 2.42 15.07
N ILE A 25 12.61 1.63 14.01
CA ILE A 25 12.33 0.19 14.06
C ILE A 25 13.41 -0.63 13.35
N SER A 26 13.47 -1.93 13.65
CA SER A 26 14.37 -2.82 12.91
C SER A 26 13.93 -3.01 11.46
N SER A 27 14.90 -3.25 10.57
CA SER A 27 14.64 -3.57 9.15
C SER A 27 13.72 -4.77 8.97
N SER A 28 13.84 -5.80 9.83
CA SER A 28 12.95 -6.96 9.83
C SER A 28 11.51 -6.58 10.17
N ASN A 29 11.30 -5.73 11.19
CA ASN A 29 9.97 -5.23 11.55
C ASN A 29 9.39 -4.38 10.39
N ALA A 30 10.18 -3.48 9.82
CA ALA A 30 9.79 -2.68 8.67
C ALA A 30 9.35 -3.56 7.48
N GLY A 31 10.12 -4.60 7.15
CA GLY A 31 9.79 -5.56 6.11
C GLY A 31 8.44 -6.25 6.34
N VAL A 32 8.20 -6.75 7.56
CA VAL A 32 6.91 -7.38 7.93
C VAL A 32 5.76 -6.38 7.85
N ARG A 33 5.96 -5.14 8.31
CA ARG A 33 4.95 -4.08 8.25
C ARG A 33 4.56 -3.76 6.81
N VAL A 34 5.53 -3.58 5.92
CA VAL A 34 5.30 -3.26 4.51
C VAL A 34 4.59 -4.42 3.81
N PHE A 35 5.02 -5.66 4.07
CA PHE A 35 4.36 -6.84 3.53
C PHE A 35 2.88 -6.89 3.92
N ARG A 36 2.57 -6.71 5.22
CA ARG A 36 1.19 -6.68 5.72
C ARG A 36 0.40 -5.48 5.17
N ALA A 37 1.04 -4.33 5.02
CA ALA A 37 0.41 -3.13 4.46
C ALA A 37 -0.02 -3.36 3.00
N ARG A 38 0.86 -3.93 2.16
CA ARG A 38 0.56 -4.29 0.76
C ARG A 38 -0.60 -5.27 0.67
N GLU A 39 -0.60 -6.29 1.51
CA GLU A 39 -1.66 -7.30 1.53
C GLU A 39 -3.01 -6.70 1.98
N ALA A 40 -3.01 -5.84 3.00
CA ALA A 40 -4.21 -5.13 3.42
C ALA A 40 -4.75 -4.19 2.33
N LEU A 41 -3.85 -3.46 1.65
CA LEU A 41 -4.21 -2.58 0.54
C LEU A 41 -4.79 -3.39 -0.63
N ARG A 42 -4.16 -4.51 -1.01
CA ARG A 42 -4.68 -5.39 -2.06
C ARG A 42 -6.12 -5.83 -1.76
N ARG A 43 -6.43 -6.22 -0.52
CA ARG A 43 -7.79 -6.58 -0.11
C ARG A 43 -8.77 -5.41 -0.19
N GLN A 44 -8.33 -4.19 0.14
CA GLN A 44 -9.15 -2.99 0.00
C GLN A 44 -9.43 -2.64 -1.46
N VAL A 45 -8.41 -2.73 -2.31
CA VAL A 45 -8.55 -2.52 -3.76
C VAL A 45 -9.50 -3.57 -4.35
N ALA A 46 -9.36 -4.85 -3.98
CA ALA A 46 -10.28 -5.90 -4.43
C ALA A 46 -11.73 -5.65 -4.03
N ARG A 47 -11.99 -5.12 -2.83
CA ARG A 47 -13.35 -4.73 -2.41
C ARG A 47 -13.89 -3.51 -3.16
N SER A 48 -13.03 -2.55 -3.51
CA SER A 48 -13.45 -1.28 -4.10
C SER A 48 -13.59 -1.37 -5.62
N CYS A 49 -12.72 -2.13 -6.27
CA CYS A 49 -12.62 -2.25 -7.71
C CYS A 49 -13.23 -3.58 -8.24
N GLY A 50 -13.49 -4.57 -7.38
CA GLY A 50 -14.11 -5.84 -7.79
C GLY A 50 -13.27 -6.58 -8.83
N THR A 51 -13.87 -6.95 -9.97
CA THR A 51 -13.26 -7.79 -11.02
C THR A 51 -11.98 -7.19 -11.62
N CYS A 52 -11.86 -5.87 -11.73
CA CYS A 52 -10.66 -5.26 -12.32
C CYS A 52 -9.42 -5.32 -11.41
N ALA A 53 -9.58 -5.53 -10.11
CA ALA A 53 -8.43 -5.79 -9.22
C ALA A 53 -7.78 -7.16 -9.45
N THR A 54 -8.52 -8.13 -10.03
CA THR A 54 -8.05 -9.50 -10.29
C THR A 54 -7.41 -9.64 -11.67
N HIS A 55 -7.94 -8.93 -12.68
CA HIS A 55 -7.51 -9.05 -14.08
C HIS A 55 -6.63 -7.90 -14.58
N GLY A 56 -6.35 -6.92 -13.71
CA GLY A 56 -5.67 -5.66 -14.05
C GLY A 56 -6.69 -4.56 -14.32
N CYS A 57 -6.44 -3.36 -13.78
CA CYS A 57 -7.27 -2.19 -14.06
C CYS A 57 -7.14 -1.83 -15.55
N LEU A 58 -8.15 -2.21 -16.33
CA LEU A 58 -8.39 -1.68 -17.67
C LEU A 58 -8.91 -0.26 -17.51
N ASP A 59 -8.10 0.74 -17.83
CA ASP A 59 -8.39 2.19 -17.89
C ASP A 59 -9.66 2.62 -17.12
N CYS A 60 -9.71 2.32 -15.82
CA CYS A 60 -10.91 2.47 -15.03
C CYS A 60 -11.06 3.93 -14.64
N THR A 61 -12.10 4.57 -15.14
CA THR A 61 -12.49 5.93 -14.76
C THR A 61 -13.34 5.91 -13.49
N CYS A 62 -12.94 5.12 -12.49
CA CYS A 62 -13.70 4.97 -11.26
C CYS A 62 -13.78 6.35 -10.56
N GLY A 63 -14.94 7.02 -10.70
CA GLY A 63 -15.18 8.36 -10.15
C GLY A 63 -15.35 8.35 -8.63
N PRO A 64 -15.28 9.51 -7.95
CA PRO A 64 -15.48 9.59 -6.51
C PRO A 64 -16.88 9.08 -6.14
N ALA A 65 -16.97 8.30 -5.06
CA ALA A 65 -18.25 7.89 -4.50
C ALA A 65 -19.05 9.14 -4.13
N THR A 66 -20.09 9.43 -4.90
CA THR A 66 -21.06 10.47 -4.56
C THR A 66 -21.88 9.99 -3.38
N THR A 67 -21.66 10.63 -2.23
CA THR A 67 -22.47 10.51 -1.01
C THR A 67 -23.82 11.19 -1.20
#